data_AF-A0A7S2LHH2-F1
#
_entry.id   AF-A0A7S2LHH2-F1
#
_cell.length_a   1.000
_cell.length_b   1.000
_cell.length_c   1.000
_cell.angle_alpha   90.00
_cell.angle_beta   90.00
_cell.angle_gamma   90.00
#
_symmetry.space_group_name_H-M   'P 1'
#
loop_
_entity.id
_entity.type
_entity.pdbx_description
1 polymer ?
#
loop_
_entity_poly.entity_id
_entity_poly.type
_entity_poly.pdbx_seq_one_letter_code
_entity_poly.pdbx_strand_id
1 'polypeptide(L)'
;VCAYQPTAITGVTNDCSGKTTGETCTASALGGYSYSDDGNATTLTCLADGSFSGSLPDVTADTCATPSLGNGIASLCFGKTIGQTCFAFCVPPYIGTPAMYACTHAAGVTEITPVASAIVCTSTTTTTTVTSTSTTSTTT
;
A
#
# COMPACT_ATOMS: atom_id res chain seq x y z
N VAL A 1 -25.93 25.95 -6.27
CA VAL A 1 -25.19 24.68 -6.08
C VAL A 1 -23.79 25.05 -5.67
N CYS A 2 -23.27 24.50 -4.58
CA CYS A 2 -21.89 24.72 -4.20
C CYS A 2 -20.96 24.04 -5.20
N ALA A 3 -20.00 24.79 -5.74
CA ALA A 3 -19.13 24.33 -6.83
C ALA A 3 -17.86 23.63 -6.33
N TYR A 4 -17.47 23.88 -5.07
CA TYR A 4 -16.23 23.37 -4.49
C TYR A 4 -16.42 21.98 -3.88
N GLN A 5 -15.64 21.00 -4.31
CA GLN A 5 -15.64 19.65 -3.76
C GLN A 5 -14.41 19.48 -2.84
N PRO A 6 -14.58 19.09 -1.56
CA PRO A 6 -13.45 18.82 -0.67
C PRO A 6 -12.56 17.61 -1.06
N THR A 7 -12.91 16.88 -2.14
CA THR A 7 -12.12 15.74 -2.65
C THR A 7 -10.73 16.15 -3.15
N ALA A 8 -10.46 17.46 -3.25
CA ALA A 8 -9.13 17.99 -3.53
C ALA A 8 -8.11 17.74 -2.39
N ILE A 9 -8.56 17.36 -1.20
CA ILE A 9 -7.66 16.99 -0.10
C ILE A 9 -7.30 15.51 -0.18
N THR A 10 -6.00 15.22 -0.23
CA THR A 10 -5.46 13.87 -0.17
C THR A 10 -5.97 13.13 1.06
N GLY A 11 -6.58 11.96 0.85
CA GLY A 11 -7.06 11.12 1.94
C GLY A 11 -8.46 11.44 2.46
N VAL A 12 -9.18 12.38 1.85
CA VAL A 12 -10.56 12.74 2.23
C VAL A 12 -11.55 12.37 1.12
N THR A 13 -12.67 11.77 1.51
CA THR A 13 -13.85 11.54 0.66
C THR A 13 -15.05 12.30 1.21
N ASN A 14 -16.04 12.62 0.37
CA ASN A 14 -17.24 13.34 0.80
C ASN A 14 -18.44 13.09 -0.11
N ASP A 15 -19.63 13.40 0.39
CA ASP A 15 -20.91 13.37 -0.35
C ASP A 15 -21.39 14.79 -0.75
N CYS A 16 -20.49 15.77 -0.86
CA CYS A 16 -20.85 17.18 -1.10
C CYS A 16 -21.30 17.49 -2.53
N SER A 17 -21.33 16.50 -3.42
CA SER A 17 -21.71 16.69 -4.82
C SER A 17 -23.18 17.08 -4.93
N GLY A 18 -23.44 18.18 -5.66
CA GLY A 18 -24.80 18.66 -5.94
C GLY A 18 -25.49 19.40 -4.80
N LYS A 19 -24.87 19.59 -3.63
CA LYS A 19 -25.50 20.30 -2.50
C LYS A 19 -25.78 21.77 -2.84
N THR A 20 -26.88 22.28 -2.29
CA THR A 20 -27.39 23.64 -2.46
C THR A 20 -27.32 24.42 -1.16
N THR A 21 -27.51 25.74 -1.22
CA THR A 21 -27.33 26.65 -0.08
C THR A 21 -28.18 26.22 1.11
N GLY A 22 -27.54 26.10 2.28
CA GLY A 22 -28.15 25.64 3.52
C GLY A 22 -28.08 24.11 3.72
N GLU A 23 -27.78 23.34 2.68
CA GLU A 23 -27.60 21.89 2.81
C GLU A 23 -26.22 21.54 3.37
N THR A 24 -26.17 20.38 4.00
CA THR A 24 -24.95 19.84 4.60
C THR A 24 -24.46 18.59 3.88
N CYS A 25 -23.17 18.33 4.00
CA CYS A 25 -22.51 17.11 3.58
C CYS A 25 -21.48 16.69 4.64
N THR A 26 -21.04 15.45 4.54
CA THR A 26 -20.06 14.83 5.41
C THR A 26 -18.76 14.63 4.65
N ALA A 27 -17.66 15.08 5.25
CA ALA A 27 -16.31 14.77 4.83
C ALA A 27 -15.72 13.73 5.79
N SER A 28 -15.17 12.65 5.21
CA SER A 28 -14.70 11.47 5.94
C SER A 28 -13.34 11.02 5.42
N ALA A 29 -12.64 10.20 6.19
CA ALA A 29 -11.42 9.55 5.72
C ALA A 29 -11.70 8.65 4.51
N LEU A 30 -10.87 8.78 3.47
CA LEU A 30 -10.85 7.88 2.33
C LEU A 30 -10.30 6.52 2.75
N GLY A 31 -10.72 5.44 2.08
CA GLY A 31 -10.17 4.10 2.35
C GLY A 31 -8.65 4.09 2.30
N GLY A 32 -8.04 3.53 3.36
CA GLY A 32 -6.60 3.51 3.53
C GLY A 32 -6.00 4.79 4.12
N TYR A 33 -6.85 5.67 4.63
CA TYR A 33 -6.49 6.77 5.52
C TYR A 33 -7.27 6.61 6.81
N SER A 34 -6.62 6.97 7.92
CA SER A 34 -7.22 7.02 9.25
C SER A 34 -7.32 8.46 9.72
N TYR A 35 -8.30 8.76 10.57
CA TYR A 35 -8.33 10.04 11.26
C TYR A 35 -7.07 10.19 12.13
N SER A 36 -6.46 11.37 12.12
CA SER A 36 -5.39 11.70 13.07
C SER A 36 -5.98 11.75 14.49
N ASP A 37 -5.32 11.11 15.45
CA ASP A 37 -5.69 11.10 16.87
C ASP A 37 -7.19 10.76 17.10
N ASP A 38 -7.89 11.53 17.95
CA ASP A 38 -9.33 11.43 18.23
C ASP A 38 -10.20 12.08 17.13
N GLY A 39 -9.66 12.22 15.91
CA GLY A 39 -10.34 12.82 14.76
C GLY A 39 -11.55 11.99 14.30
N ASN A 40 -12.50 12.66 13.66
CA ASN A 40 -13.73 12.07 13.18
C ASN A 40 -14.19 12.74 11.88
N ALA A 41 -15.19 12.15 11.22
CA ALA A 41 -15.86 12.77 10.08
C ALA A 41 -16.42 14.14 10.48
N THR A 42 -16.31 15.12 9.58
CA THR A 42 -16.79 16.48 9.81
C THR A 42 -17.97 16.81 8.92
N THR A 43 -18.80 17.74 9.38
CA THR A 43 -19.94 18.25 8.60
C THR A 43 -19.58 19.60 7.99
N LEU A 44 -19.85 19.74 6.70
CA LEU A 44 -19.69 21.00 5.96
C LEU A 44 -21.07 21.52 5.55
N THR A 45 -21.21 22.84 5.53
CA THR A 45 -22.45 23.53 5.15
C THR A 45 -22.23 24.35 3.89
N CYS A 46 -23.08 24.18 2.89
CA CYS A 46 -23.06 24.97 1.67
C CYS A 46 -23.59 26.38 1.94
N LEU A 47 -22.75 27.40 1.79
CA LEU A 47 -23.09 28.80 1.99
C LEU A 47 -23.75 29.43 0.75
N ALA A 48 -24.28 30.64 0.90
CA ALA A 48 -24.94 31.38 -0.18
C ALA A 48 -23.97 31.87 -1.26
N ASP A 49 -22.68 31.98 -0.94
CA ASP A 49 -21.60 32.34 -1.87
C ASP A 49 -21.13 31.14 -2.72
N GLY A 50 -21.70 29.95 -2.51
CA GLY A 50 -21.34 28.72 -3.23
C GLY A 50 -20.10 28.00 -2.68
N SER A 51 -19.58 28.43 -1.53
CA SER A 51 -18.50 27.76 -0.79
C SER A 51 -19.04 26.81 0.29
N PHE A 52 -18.22 25.86 0.72
CA PHE A 52 -18.50 25.05 1.90
C PHE A 52 -17.80 25.64 3.12
N SER A 53 -18.55 25.79 4.22
CA SER A 53 -18.05 26.19 5.53
C SER A 53 -17.99 25.00 6.49
N GLY A 54 -16.91 24.93 7.26
CA GLY A 54 -16.61 23.85 8.20
C GLY A 54 -15.13 23.47 8.12
N SER A 55 -14.65 22.72 9.11
CA SER A 55 -13.30 22.15 9.08
C SER A 55 -13.33 20.81 8.35
N LEU A 56 -12.24 20.49 7.64
CA LEU A 56 -12.05 19.16 7.08
C LEU A 56 -11.47 18.23 8.15
N PRO A 57 -11.75 16.92 8.06
CA PRO A 57 -11.16 15.97 8.98
C PRO A 57 -9.65 15.95 8.76
N ASP A 58 -8.89 15.88 9.85
CA ASP A 58 -7.47 15.60 9.76
C ASP A 58 -7.27 14.09 9.61
N VAL A 59 -6.50 13.71 8.58
CA VAL A 59 -6.34 12.31 8.17
C VAL A 59 -4.89 12.01 7.83
N THR A 60 -4.44 10.81 8.17
CA THR A 60 -3.11 10.29 7.88
C THR A 60 -3.21 9.03 7.05
N ALA A 61 -2.24 8.84 6.15
CA ALA A 61 -2.17 7.64 5.30
C ALA A 61 -1.84 6.42 6.16
N ASP A 62 -2.61 5.34 5.98
CA ASP A 62 -2.38 4.09 6.69
C ASP A 62 -1.05 3.47 6.26
N THR A 63 -0.43 2.76 7.21
CA THR A 63 0.76 1.96 6.95
C THR A 63 0.35 0.59 6.44
N CYS A 64 0.91 0.15 5.31
CA CYS A 64 0.72 -1.21 4.83
C CYS A 64 1.40 -2.22 5.75
N ALA A 65 0.76 -3.39 5.88
CA ALA A 65 1.39 -4.54 6.50
C ALA A 65 2.71 -4.88 5.78
N THR A 66 3.74 -5.25 6.54
CA THR A 66 5.02 -5.67 5.97
C THR A 66 4.80 -6.97 5.18
N PRO A 67 5.17 -7.03 3.89
CA PRO A 67 4.85 -8.17 3.05
C PRO A 67 5.76 -9.36 3.38
N SER A 68 5.17 -10.55 3.44
CA SER A 68 5.91 -11.81 3.42
C SER A 68 6.01 -12.29 1.98
N LEU A 69 7.14 -12.02 1.33
CA LEU A 69 7.33 -12.30 -0.10
C LEU A 69 7.87 -13.72 -0.38
N GLY A 70 8.24 -14.48 0.65
CA GLY A 70 8.77 -15.84 0.53
C GLY A 70 10.28 -15.94 0.75
N ASN A 71 10.80 -17.16 0.61
CA ASN A 71 12.21 -17.47 0.86
C ASN A 71 13.14 -16.84 -0.18
N GLY A 72 14.30 -16.36 0.26
CA GLY A 72 15.31 -15.80 -0.65
C GLY A 72 14.99 -14.40 -1.17
N ILE A 73 13.97 -13.73 -0.60
CA ILE A 73 13.57 -12.38 -0.96
C ILE A 73 13.78 -11.44 0.23
N ALA A 74 14.50 -10.34 0.00
CA ALA A 74 14.54 -9.20 0.91
C ALA A 74 13.76 -8.03 0.29
N SER A 75 13.27 -7.12 1.14
CA SER A 75 12.53 -5.95 0.67
C SER A 75 12.79 -4.70 1.51
N LEU A 76 12.56 -3.54 0.90
CA LEU A 76 12.57 -2.22 1.53
C LEU A 76 11.14 -1.72 1.80
N CYS A 77 10.18 -2.64 1.88
CA CYS A 77 8.75 -2.33 1.96
C CYS A 77 8.24 -2.14 3.40
N PHE A 78 9.13 -2.17 4.39
CA PHE A 78 8.79 -1.92 5.77
C PHE A 78 8.31 -0.47 5.98
N GLY A 79 7.21 -0.30 6.73
CA GLY A 79 6.71 1.01 7.14
C GLY A 79 6.22 1.89 5.99
N LYS A 80 5.88 1.31 4.84
CA LYS A 80 5.36 2.08 3.70
C LYS A 80 3.91 2.45 3.91
N THR A 81 3.60 3.72 3.68
CA THR A 81 2.24 4.24 3.72
C THR A 81 1.63 4.31 2.32
N ILE A 82 0.31 4.47 2.24
CA ILE A 82 -0.41 4.49 0.97
C ILE A 82 0.20 5.47 -0.04
N GLY A 83 0.32 5.00 -1.28
CA GLY A 83 0.89 5.76 -2.38
C GLY A 83 2.42 5.70 -2.44
N GLN A 84 3.10 5.19 -1.39
CA GLN A 84 4.54 4.97 -1.45
C GLN A 84 4.88 3.68 -2.21
N THR A 85 6.04 3.71 -2.85
CA THR A 85 6.63 2.55 -3.54
C THR A 85 7.87 2.04 -2.82
N CYS A 86 8.19 0.78 -3.07
CA CYS A 86 9.34 0.07 -2.54
C CYS A 86 9.83 -0.99 -3.53
N PHE A 87 11.02 -1.54 -3.25
CA PHE A 87 11.61 -2.61 -4.05
C PHE A 87 11.82 -3.86 -3.20
N ALA A 88 11.63 -5.00 -3.85
CA ALA A 88 12.08 -6.30 -3.38
C ALA A 88 13.19 -6.82 -4.30
N PHE A 89 14.12 -7.60 -3.74
CA PHE A 89 15.25 -8.17 -4.45
C PHE A 89 15.60 -9.55 -3.89
N CYS A 90 16.21 -10.38 -4.76
CA CYS A 90 16.67 -11.70 -4.35
C CYS A 90 17.95 -11.58 -3.52
N VAL A 91 18.04 -12.35 -2.45
CA VAL A 91 19.26 -12.49 -1.64
C VAL A 91 19.98 -13.78 -2.01
N PRO A 92 21.33 -13.81 -1.98
CA PRO A 92 22.09 -15.03 -2.26
C PRO A 92 21.63 -16.22 -1.39
N PRO A 93 21.58 -17.46 -1.93
CA PRO A 93 22.02 -17.91 -3.27
C PRO A 93 20.95 -17.76 -4.38
N TYR A 94 19.89 -17.01 -4.13
CA TYR A 94 18.80 -16.83 -5.08
C TYR A 94 19.12 -15.73 -6.09
N ILE A 95 18.67 -15.95 -7.33
CA ILE A 95 18.77 -15.00 -8.43
C ILE A 95 17.40 -14.70 -9.00
N GLY A 96 17.23 -13.48 -9.51
CA GLY A 96 16.00 -12.99 -10.09
C GLY A 96 16.07 -11.48 -10.29
N THR A 97 15.13 -10.93 -11.07
CA THR A 97 15.03 -9.49 -11.29
C THR A 97 14.33 -8.82 -10.11
N PRO A 98 14.83 -7.68 -9.60
CA PRO A 98 14.12 -6.93 -8.57
C PRO A 98 12.75 -6.48 -9.10
N ALA A 99 11.76 -6.45 -8.22
CA ALA A 99 10.41 -6.01 -8.56
C ALA A 99 9.99 -4.81 -7.71
N MET A 100 9.20 -3.93 -8.32
CA MET A 100 8.64 -2.76 -7.67
C MET A 100 7.25 -3.10 -7.10
N TYR A 101 7.03 -2.65 -5.88
CA TYR A 101 5.78 -2.80 -5.15
C TYR A 101 5.25 -1.44 -4.71
N ALA A 102 3.95 -1.36 -4.49
CA ALA A 102 3.26 -0.17 -4.00
C ALA A 102 2.39 -0.52 -2.79
N CYS A 103 2.30 0.41 -1.84
CA CYS A 103 1.33 0.33 -0.77
C CYS A 103 -0.01 0.87 -1.27
N THR A 104 -0.99 -0.01 -1.37
CA THR A 104 -2.31 0.28 -1.95
C THR A 104 -3.42 -0.16 -1.01
N HIS A 105 -4.53 0.60 -1.01
CA HIS A 105 -5.77 0.16 -0.39
C HIS A 105 -6.72 -0.37 -1.44
N ALA A 106 -7.07 -1.65 -1.37
CA ALA A 106 -7.99 -2.29 -2.28
C ALA A 106 -8.88 -3.27 -1.50
N ALA A 107 -10.17 -3.30 -1.85
CA ALA A 107 -11.16 -4.19 -1.21
C ALA A 107 -11.17 -4.12 0.34
N GLY A 108 -10.92 -2.93 0.91
CA GLY A 108 -10.90 -2.72 2.36
C GLY A 108 -9.59 -3.16 3.04
N VAL A 109 -8.57 -3.57 2.29
CA VAL A 109 -7.29 -4.04 2.81
C VAL A 109 -6.16 -3.11 2.35
N THR A 110 -5.29 -2.74 3.28
CA THR A 110 -4.09 -1.94 3.02
C THR A 110 -2.87 -2.85 3.00
N GLU A 111 -2.39 -3.18 1.81
CA GLU A 111 -1.30 -4.14 1.62
C GLU A 111 -0.30 -3.72 0.53
N ILE A 112 0.89 -4.32 0.61
CA ILE A 112 1.93 -4.15 -0.39
C ILE A 112 1.65 -5.08 -1.58
N THR A 113 1.36 -4.49 -2.73
CA THR A 113 1.05 -5.23 -3.97
C THR A 113 2.10 -4.97 -5.05
N PRO A 114 2.38 -5.94 -5.93
CA PRO A 114 3.32 -5.73 -7.03
C PRO A 114 2.74 -4.75 -8.05
N VAL A 115 3.55 -3.80 -8.52
CA VAL A 115 3.09 -2.77 -9.47
C VAL A 115 2.83 -3.37 -10.86
N ALA A 116 3.59 -4.38 -11.24
CA ALA A 116 3.44 -5.06 -12.53
C ALA A 116 3.43 -6.58 -12.39
N SER A 117 4.43 -7.14 -11.70
CA SER A 117 4.54 -8.57 -11.46
C SER A 117 5.27 -8.82 -10.15
N ALA A 118 4.93 -9.92 -9.48
CA ALA A 118 5.62 -10.32 -8.25
C ALA A 118 7.07 -10.72 -8.54
N ILE A 119 7.96 -10.49 -7.58
CA ILE A 119 9.33 -10.98 -7.65
C ILE A 119 9.36 -12.51 -7.66
N VAL A 120 10.22 -13.07 -8.50
CA VAL A 120 10.50 -14.50 -8.53
C VAL A 120 11.98 -14.70 -8.28
N CYS A 121 12.31 -15.42 -7.22
CA CYS A 121 13.67 -15.75 -6.85
C CYS A 121 13.88 -17.26 -6.97
N THR A 122 14.79 -17.67 -7.84
CA THR A 122 15.15 -19.07 -8.03
C THR A 122 16.48 -19.35 -7.37
N SER A 123 16.57 -20.42 -6.58
CA SER A 123 17.83 -20.86 -6.01
C SER A 123 18.79 -21.25 -7.14
N THR A 124 20.00 -20.71 -7.11
CA THR A 124 21.08 -21.25 -7.95
C THR A 124 21.45 -22.60 -7.38
N THR A 125 20.80 -23.66 -7.86
CA THR A 125 21.29 -25.01 -7.60
C THR A 125 22.58 -25.10 -8.37
N THR A 126 23.72 -24.92 -7.71
CA THR A 126 24.97 -25.43 -8.24
C THR A 126 24.74 -26.92 -8.38
N THR A 127 24.44 -27.39 -9.60
CA THR A 127 24.71 -28.78 -9.99
C THR A 127 26.22 -28.92 -9.92
N THR A 128 26.75 -29.01 -8.70
CA THR A 128 27.99 -29.70 -8.48
C THR A 128 27.61 -31.12 -8.80
N THR A 129 27.91 -31.56 -10.01
CA THR A 129 28.10 -32.97 -10.30
C THR A 129 29.21 -33.41 -9.36
N VAL A 130 28.86 -33.75 -8.12
CA VAL A 130 29.66 -34.65 -7.31
C VAL A 130 29.62 -35.94 -8.11
N THR A 131 30.64 -36.14 -8.93
CA THR A 131 31.04 -37.48 -9.33
C THR A 131 31.32 -38.21 -8.03
N SER A 132 30.29 -38.83 -7.47
CA SER A 132 30.40 -39.76 -6.36
C SER A 132 31.14 -40.97 -6.91
N THR A 133 32.48 -40.91 -6.91
CA THR A 133 33.31 -42.09 -7.07
C THR A 133 33.11 -42.91 -5.81
N SER A 134 32.16 -43.84 -5.84
CA SER A 134 31.97 -44.85 -4.82
C SER A 134 33.19 -45.77 -4.82
N THR A 135 34.19 -45.46 -3.99
CA THR A 135 35.21 -46.43 -3.62
C THR A 135 34.60 -47.39 -2.61
N THR A 136 34.15 -48.53 -3.12
CA THR A 136 33.81 -49.71 -2.32
C THR A 136 35.10 -50.24 -1.69
N SER A 137 35.29 -49.99 -0.39
CA SER A 137 36.31 -50.69 0.40
C SER A 137 35.75 -52.04 0.84
N THR A 138 36.09 -53.09 0.08
CA THR A 138 35.99 -54.49 0.51
C THR A 138 37.37 -54.94 0.94
N THR A 139 37.57 -55.20 2.23
CA THR A 139 38.76 -55.94 2.69
C THR A 139 38.31 -57.07 3.61
N THR A 140 38.78 -58.24 3.20
CA THR A 140 38.57 -59.60 3.70
C THR A 140 39.26 -59.83 5.05
#